data_AF-A0A392RNQ6-F1
#
_entry.id   AF-A0A392RNQ6-F1
#
_cell.length_a   1.000
_cell.length_b   1.000
_cell.length_c   1.000
_cell.angle_alpha   90.00
_cell.angle_beta   90.00
_cell.angle_gamma   90.00
#
_symmetry.space_group_name_H-M   'P 1'
#
loop_
_entity.id
_entity.type
_entity.pdbx_description
1 polymer ?
#
loop_
_entity_poly.entity_id
_entity_poly.type
_entity_poly.pdbx_seq_one_letter_code
_entity_poly.pdbx_strand_id
1 'polypeptide(L)'
;MSRLNKAFIGEVVHPGMSYNIQNHFHSQGYFGVKVTPLGSNLVLLEGQEEGEVEALMEDAKGWLDQWFREVRPWSANEIDHERIVWLRIYGIPVHAWN
;
A
#
# COMPACT_ATOMS: atom_id res chain seq x y z
N MET A 1 -12.51 -14.23 8.30
CA MET A 1 -13.09 -13.06 7.60
C MET A 1 -13.25 -11.83 8.48
N SER A 2 -13.40 -11.93 9.81
CA SER A 2 -13.61 -10.77 10.70
C SER A 2 -12.54 -9.67 10.62
N ARG A 3 -11.28 -10.02 10.30
CA ARG A 3 -10.16 -9.07 10.22
C ARG A 3 -10.28 -8.08 9.06
N LEU A 4 -10.72 -8.54 7.89
CA LEU A 4 -10.76 -7.73 6.66
C LEU A 4 -11.95 -6.77 6.62
N ASN A 5 -12.98 -7.01 7.43
CA ASN A 5 -14.17 -6.15 7.50
C ASN A 5 -13.85 -4.72 8.01
N LYS A 6 -12.71 -4.54 8.68
CA LYS A 6 -12.21 -3.26 9.20
C LYS A 6 -11.02 -2.72 8.41
N ALA A 7 -10.67 -3.39 7.31
CA ALA A 7 -9.53 -3.00 6.49
C ALA A 7 -9.98 -2.07 5.37
N PHE A 8 -9.01 -1.30 4.85
CA PHE A 8 -9.22 -0.39 3.75
C PHE A 8 -8.28 -0.74 2.60
N ILE A 9 -8.68 -0.42 1.38
CA ILE A 9 -7.86 -0.47 0.19
C ILE A 9 -7.42 0.94 -0.17
N GLY A 10 -6.12 1.13 -0.34
CA GLY A 10 -5.53 2.32 -0.95
C GLY A 10 -5.04 2.01 -2.38
N GLU A 11 -5.42 2.85 -3.34
CA GLU A 11 -4.83 2.85 -4.69
C GLU A 11 -3.70 3.87 -4.74
N VAL A 12 -2.45 3.41 -4.83
CA VAL A 12 -1.25 4.24 -4.83
C VAL A 12 -1.11 4.99 -6.15
N VAL A 13 -0.87 6.31 -6.09
CA VAL A 13 -0.74 7.18 -7.28
C VAL A 13 0.51 6.86 -8.08
N HIS A 14 1.60 6.49 -7.40
CA HIS A 14 2.91 6.26 -8.01
C HIS A 14 3.15 4.79 -8.32
N PRO A 15 3.29 4.40 -9.60
CA PRO A 15 3.53 3.00 -9.97
C PRO A 15 4.75 2.40 -9.27
N GLY A 16 4.58 1.18 -8.74
CA GLY A 16 5.65 0.44 -8.05
C GLY A 16 5.98 0.94 -6.63
N MET A 17 5.32 1.98 -6.13
CA MET A 17 5.56 2.50 -4.77
C MET A 17 4.80 1.76 -3.69
N SER A 18 3.84 0.89 -4.02
CA SER A 18 3.05 0.09 -3.08
C SER A 18 3.91 -0.64 -2.04
N TYR A 19 5.06 -1.17 -2.44
CA TYR A 19 6.02 -1.85 -1.56
C TYR A 19 6.74 -0.94 -0.54
N ASN A 20 6.76 0.37 -0.79
CA ASN A 20 7.46 1.36 0.05
C ASN A 20 6.52 2.20 0.91
N ILE A 21 5.20 2.09 0.74
CA ILE A 21 4.23 2.93 1.47
C ILE A 21 4.35 2.78 2.98
N GLN A 22 4.61 1.57 3.51
CA GLN A 22 4.82 1.36 4.95
C GLN A 22 5.89 2.29 5.54
N ASN A 23 6.99 2.51 4.81
CA ASN A 23 8.07 3.38 5.27
C ASN A 23 7.62 4.84 5.39
N HIS A 24 6.72 5.28 4.50
CA HIS A 24 6.18 6.64 4.54
C HIS A 24 5.26 6.83 5.75
N PHE A 25 4.42 5.84 6.07
CA PHE A 25 3.61 5.84 7.28
C PHE A 25 4.48 5.97 8.54
N HIS A 26 5.51 5.12 8.66
CA HIS A 26 6.44 5.20 9.78
C HIS A 26 7.18 6.54 9.85
N SER A 27 7.56 7.13 8.70
CA SER A 27 8.25 8.42 8.66
C SER A 27 7.39 9.59 9.18
N GLN A 28 6.07 9.47 9.10
CA GLN A 28 5.11 10.44 9.64
C GLN A 28 4.68 10.12 11.08
N GLY A 29 5.17 9.03 11.66
CA GLY A 29 4.82 8.60 13.01
C GLY A 29 3.58 7.70 13.10
N TYR A 30 3.03 7.23 11.97
CA TYR A 30 1.90 6.30 11.96
C TYR A 30 2.40 4.86 12.01
N PHE A 31 2.47 4.30 13.22
CA PHE A 31 2.99 2.95 13.46
C PHE A 31 1.90 1.89 13.65
N GLY A 32 0.68 2.26 14.06
CA GLY A 32 -0.39 1.29 14.25
C GLY A 32 -1.12 0.91 12.96
N VAL A 33 -0.92 1.66 11.87
CA VAL A 33 -1.42 1.25 10.55
C VAL A 33 -0.39 0.38 9.83
N LYS A 34 -0.77 -0.87 9.62
CA LYS A 34 -0.06 -1.83 8.78
C LYS A 34 -0.51 -1.69 7.33
N VAL A 35 0.46 -1.61 6.43
CA VAL A 35 0.31 -1.52 4.99
C VAL A 35 0.82 -2.81 4.35
N THR A 36 -0.06 -3.55 3.68
CA THR A 36 0.28 -4.79 2.98
C THR A 36 0.06 -4.60 1.47
N PRO A 37 1.10 -4.65 0.63
CA PRO A 37 0.94 -4.59 -0.82
C PRO A 37 0.09 -5.78 -1.33
N LEU A 38 -0.91 -5.51 -2.17
CA LEU A 38 -1.79 -6.54 -2.76
C LEU A 38 -1.46 -6.87 -4.22
N GLY A 39 -0.53 -6.13 -4.82
CA GLY A 39 -0.23 -6.18 -6.25
C GLY A 39 -0.22 -4.78 -6.83
N SER A 40 0.47 -4.61 -7.96
CA SER A 40 0.63 -3.35 -8.69
C SER A 40 0.61 -2.11 -7.79
N ASN A 41 -0.52 -1.41 -7.76
CA ASN A 41 -0.71 -0.15 -7.03
C ASN A 41 -1.69 -0.28 -5.86
N LEU A 42 -2.22 -1.47 -5.56
CA LEU A 42 -3.14 -1.67 -4.44
C LEU A 42 -2.38 -2.03 -3.17
N VAL A 43 -2.78 -1.41 -2.06
CA VAL A 43 -2.35 -1.78 -0.71
C VAL A 43 -3.55 -1.98 0.20
N LEU A 44 -3.42 -2.91 1.12
CA LEU A 44 -4.34 -3.11 2.24
C LEU A 44 -3.83 -2.31 3.44
N LEU A 45 -4.68 -1.45 3.99
CA LEU A 45 -4.45 -0.71 5.22
C LEU A 45 -5.22 -1.39 6.36
N GLU A 46 -4.51 -1.80 7.40
CA GLU A 46 -5.07 -2.44 8.58
C GLU A 46 -4.61 -1.66 9.82
N GLY A 47 -5.56 -1.05 10.54
CA GLY A 47 -5.28 -0.47 11.86
C GLY A 47 -5.06 -1.57 12.90
N GLN A 48 -4.20 -1.29 13.88
CA GLN A 48 -4.02 -2.16 15.04
C GLN A 48 -5.23 -2.05 15.98
N GLU A 49 -5.79 -0.84 16.09
CA GLU A 49 -7.01 -0.56 16.83
C GLU A 49 -8.15 -0.16 15.88
N GLU A 50 -9.39 -0.28 16.37
CA GLU A 50 -10.58 0.08 15.61
C GLU A 50 -10.69 1.59 15.46
N GLY A 51 -10.95 2.07 14.24
CA GLY A 51 -11.03 3.49 13.94
C GLY A 51 -9.69 4.16 13.64
N GLU A 52 -8.57 3.44 13.71
CA GLU A 52 -7.24 4.04 13.51
C GLU A 52 -7.01 4.51 12.06
N VAL A 53 -7.49 3.75 11.08
CA VAL A 53 -7.39 4.13 9.66
C VAL A 53 -8.35 5.28 9.35
N GLU A 54 -9.54 5.25 9.93
CA GLU A 54 -10.54 6.31 9.81
C GLU A 54 -10.04 7.62 10.42
N ALA A 55 -9.47 7.58 11.62
CA ALA A 55 -8.84 8.74 12.25
C ALA A 55 -7.70 9.30 11.40
N LEU A 56 -6.87 8.43 10.80
CA LEU A 56 -5.84 8.85 9.86
C LEU A 56 -6.43 9.54 8.61
N MET A 57 -7.54 9.03 8.09
CA MET A 57 -8.25 9.63 6.95
C MET A 57 -8.84 11.00 7.27
N GLU A 58 -9.21 11.27 8.52
CA GLU A 58 -9.70 12.56 8.98
C GLU A 58 -8.56 13.55 9.27
N ASP A 59 -7.57 13.13 10.08
CA ASP A 59 -6.50 13.99 10.59
C ASP A 59 -5.42 14.29 9.54
N ALA A 60 -5.15 13.35 8.64
CA ALA A 60 -4.01 13.41 7.72
C ALA A 60 -4.41 13.33 6.24
N LYS A 61 -5.65 13.69 5.90
CA LYS A 61 -6.20 13.57 4.55
C LYS A 61 -5.27 14.16 3.47
N GLY A 62 -4.79 15.38 3.66
CA GLY A 62 -3.92 16.04 2.68
C GLY A 62 -2.55 15.37 2.50
N TRP A 63 -2.10 14.58 3.47
CA TRP A 63 -0.91 13.75 3.32
C TRP A 63 -1.25 12.44 2.61
N LEU A 64 -2.37 11.79 2.94
CA LEU A 64 -2.85 10.60 2.25
C LEU A 64 -3.09 10.85 0.76
N ASP A 65 -3.66 12.00 0.40
CA ASP A 65 -3.93 12.40 -0.98
C ASP A 65 -2.64 12.53 -1.84
N GLN A 66 -1.46 12.62 -1.22
CA GLN A 66 -0.17 12.59 -1.93
C GLN A 66 0.22 11.18 -2.37
N TRP A 67 -0.22 10.17 -1.61
CA TRP A 67 0.16 8.77 -1.82
C TRP A 67 -0.92 7.96 -2.51
N PHE A 68 -2.18 8.26 -2.20
CA PHE A 68 -3.33 7.50 -2.64
C PHE A 68 -4.25 8.34 -3.51
N ARG A 69 -4.65 7.75 -4.63
CA ARG A 69 -5.71 8.29 -5.47
C ARG A 69 -7.05 8.19 -4.74
N GLU A 70 -7.25 7.07 -4.05
CA GLU A 70 -8.40 6.84 -3.20
C GLU A 70 -8.07 5.83 -2.09
N VAL A 71 -8.78 5.99 -0.97
CA VAL A 71 -8.81 5.03 0.13
C VAL A 71 -10.27 4.67 0.40
N ARG A 72 -10.61 3.39 0.28
CA ARG A 72 -11.99 2.88 0.39
C ARG A 72 -12.07 1.65 1.29
N PRO A 73 -13.23 1.34 1.92
CA PRO A 73 -13.40 0.11 2.67
C PRO A 73 -13.10 -1.13 1.80
N TRP A 74 -12.44 -2.13 2.38
CA TRP A 74 -12.14 -3.37 1.68
C TRP A 74 -13.42 -4.10 1.27
N SER A 75 -13.41 -4.73 0.08
CA SER A 75 -14.48 -5.60 -0.40
C SER A 75 -13.91 -6.89 -1.00
N ALA A 76 -14.74 -7.94 -1.08
CA ALA A 76 -14.33 -9.20 -1.71
C ALA A 76 -14.14 -9.08 -3.24
N ASN A 77 -14.63 -8.00 -3.84
CA ASN A 77 -14.56 -7.74 -5.27
C ASN A 77 -13.32 -6.91 -5.66
N GLU A 78 -12.44 -6.61 -4.70
CA GLU A 78 -11.20 -5.88 -4.95
C GLU A 78 -10.27 -6.73 -5.83
N ILE A 79 -10.10 -6.31 -7.08
CA ILE A 79 -9.27 -6.98 -8.06
C ILE A 79 -8.30 -5.95 -8.63
N ASP A 80 -7.01 -6.25 -8.55
CA ASP A 80 -5.99 -5.48 -9.27
C ASP A 80 -6.02 -5.82 -10.76
N HIS A 81 -6.09 -4.80 -11.61
CA HIS A 81 -6.09 -4.90 -13.07
C HIS A 81 -4.69 -5.04 -13.68
N GLU A 82 -3.64 -4.83 -12.89
CA GLU A 82 -2.26 -4.87 -13.32
C GLU A 82 -1.46 -5.98 -12.61
N ARG A 83 -0.35 -6.40 -13.22
CA ARG A 83 0.57 -7.38 -12.64
C ARG A 83 1.99 -6.88 -12.85
N ILE A 84 2.65 -6.53 -11.75
CA ILE A 84 4.06 -6.15 -11.72
C ILE A 84 4.84 -7.30 -11.10
N VAL A 85 5.94 -7.69 -11.75
CA VAL A 85 6.84 -8.74 -11.26
C VAL A 85 8.28 -8.24 -11.27
N TRP A 86 9.01 -8.46 -10.18
CA TRP A 86 10.43 -8.16 -10.09
C TRP A 86 11.23 -9.39 -10.54
N LEU A 87 11.88 -9.27 -11.71
CA LEU A 87 12.78 -10.31 -12.21
C LEU A 87 14.19 -10.06 -11.67
N ARG A 88 14.74 -11.06 -10.96
CA ARG A 88 16.14 -11.04 -10.52
C ARG A 88 16.93 -12.07 -11.29
N ILE A 89 17.79 -11.60 -12.19
CA ILE A 89 18.66 -12.46 -12.98
C ILE A 89 20.03 -12.53 -12.32
N TYR A 90 20.55 -13.74 -12.12
CA TYR A 90 21.86 -13.98 -11.53
C TYR A 90 22.83 -14.51 -12.59
N GLY A 91 24.13 -14.26 -12.39
CA GLY A 91 25.18 -14.78 -13.29
C GLY A 91 25.29 -14.07 -14.64
N ILE A 92 24.72 -12.87 -14.78
CA ILE A 92 24.97 -12.04 -15.97
C ILE A 92 26.48 -11.70 -16.00
N PRO A 93 27.20 -12.02 -17.08
CA PRO A 93 28.60 -11.64 -17.20
C PRO A 93 28.78 -10.13 -17.11
N VAL A 94 29.80 -9.66 -16.40
CA VAL A 94 30.04 -8.21 -16.17
C VAL A 94 30.11 -7.42 -17.47
N HIS A 95 30.71 -7.99 -18.53
CA HIS A 95 30.80 -7.35 -19.85
C HIS A 95 29.44 -7.22 -20.58
N ALA A 96 28.38 -7.85 -20.07
CA ALA A 96 27.02 -7.76 -20.59
C ALA A 96 26.15 -6.79 -19.77
N TRP A 97 26.67 -6.18 -18.70
CA TRP A 97 26.08 -5.01 -18.06
C TRP A 97 26.62 -3.77 -18.78
N ASN A 98 25.76 -3.08 -19.53
CA ASN A 98 26.07 -1.80 -20.17
C ASN A 98 25.54 -0.65 -19.31
#